data_AF-A0A1F3BV97-F1
#
_entry.id   AF-A0A1F3BV97-F1
#
_cell.length_a   1.000
_cell.length_b   1.000
_cell.length_c   1.000
_cell.angle_alpha   90.00
_cell.angle_beta   90.00
_cell.angle_gamma   90.00
#
_symmetry.space_group_name_H-M   'P 1'
#
loop_
_entity.id
_entity.type
_entity.pdbx_description
1 polymer ?
#
loop_
_entity_poly.entity_id
_entity_poly.type
_entity_poly.pdbx_seq_one_letter_code
_entity_poly.pdbx_strand_id
1 'polypeptide(L)'
;MSPELSDVFQEQCKAFVAKFGREPGPGDPILFDPDADTPQPIDEEMVRREMNEAMKAAGIRDELIYAYNKTGYIVTSENQHLIPEDGARAFQEAVDEFKKMFGDRDTYDHNRLPLRGGTRRRGPSK
;
A
#
# COMPACT_ATOMS: atom_id res chain seq x y z
N MET A 1 1.37 -6.43 25.62
CA MET A 1 1.04 -5.47 24.54
C MET A 1 1.91 -4.25 24.71
N SER A 2 2.50 -3.73 23.64
CA SER A 2 3.19 -2.44 23.71
C SER A 2 2.15 -1.32 23.89
N PRO A 3 2.51 -0.20 24.56
CA PRO A 3 1.61 0.95 24.70
C PRO A 3 1.06 1.44 23.35
N GLU A 4 1.93 1.49 22.33
CA GLU A 4 1.57 1.91 20.97
C GLU A 4 0.45 1.05 20.35
N LEU A 5 0.50 -0.27 20.53
CA LEU A 5 -0.57 -1.14 20.05
C LEU A 5 -1.87 -0.89 20.81
N SER A 6 -1.81 -0.68 22.12
CA SER A 6 -2.99 -0.39 22.92
C SER A 6 -3.68 0.90 22.49
N ASP A 7 -2.91 1.94 22.13
CA ASP A 7 -3.46 3.19 21.62
C ASP A 7 -4.21 2.99 20.29
N VAL A 8 -3.62 2.23 19.36
CA VAL A 8 -4.27 1.87 18.09
C VAL A 8 -5.58 1.10 18.32
N PHE A 9 -5.61 0.15 19.26
CA PHE A 9 -6.83 -0.57 19.61
C PHE A 9 -7.91 0.37 20.19
N GLN A 10 -7.51 1.32 21.04
CA GLN A 10 -8.46 2.30 21.59
C GLN A 10 -9.03 3.22 20.50
N GLU A 11 -8.21 3.63 19.53
CA GLU A 11 -8.67 4.41 18.38
C GLU A 11 -9.67 3.62 17.53
N GLN A 12 -9.41 2.34 17.27
CA GLN A 12 -10.36 1.47 16.58
C GLN A 12 -11.68 1.31 17.34
N CYS A 13 -11.66 1.16 18.67
CA CYS A 13 -12.89 1.14 19.46
C CYS A 13 -13.68 2.45 19.36
N LYS A 14 -12.99 3.61 19.42
CA LYS A 14 -13.64 4.92 19.23
C LYS A 14 -14.27 5.03 17.84
N ALA A 15 -13.58 4.57 16.80
CA ALA A 15 -14.10 4.55 15.43
C ALA A 15 -15.34 3.64 15.31
N PHE A 16 -15.32 2.47 15.96
CA PHE A 16 -16.45 1.54 16.00
C PHE A 16 -17.67 2.18 16.65
N VAL A 17 -17.50 2.81 17.82
CA VAL A 17 -18.58 3.52 18.52
C VAL A 17 -19.12 4.68 17.67
N ALA A 18 -18.24 5.44 17.01
CA ALA A 18 -18.65 6.53 16.13
C ALA A 18 -19.46 6.03 14.92
N LYS A 19 -19.13 4.86 14.38
CA LYS A 19 -19.82 4.26 13.22
C LYS A 19 -21.14 3.58 13.59
N PHE A 20 -21.15 2.76 14.64
CA PHE A 20 -22.28 1.87 14.97
C PHE A 20 -23.07 2.29 16.22
N GLY A 21 -22.63 3.32 16.94
CA GLY A 21 -23.34 3.88 18.10
C GLY A 21 -23.33 3.01 19.35
N ARG A 22 -22.50 1.95 19.38
CA ARG A 22 -22.34 1.04 20.51
C ARG A 22 -20.91 0.56 20.64
N GLU A 23 -20.55 0.06 21.82
CA GLU A 23 -19.27 -0.62 22.03
C GLU A 23 -19.21 -1.95 21.25
N PRO A 24 -18.03 -2.37 20.77
CA PRO A 24 -17.83 -3.68 20.16
C PRO A 24 -18.00 -4.80 21.20
N GLY A 25 -18.75 -5.83 20.83
CA GLY A 25 -18.93 -7.04 21.62
C GLY A 25 -17.88 -8.12 21.27
N PRO A 26 -17.89 -9.27 21.98
CA PRO A 26 -16.88 -10.32 21.82
C PRO A 26 -16.80 -10.95 20.42
N GLY A 27 -17.86 -10.83 19.61
CA GLY A 27 -17.91 -11.35 18.25
C GLY A 27 -17.79 -10.27 17.17
N ASP A 28 -17.66 -9.01 17.54
CA ASP A 28 -17.53 -7.93 16.57
C ASP A 28 -16.08 -7.83 16.06
N PRO A 29 -15.89 -7.53 14.77
CA PRO A 29 -14.57 -7.35 14.19
C PRO A 29 -13.93 -6.07 14.70
N ILE A 30 -12.67 -6.16 15.13
CA ILE A 30 -11.85 -4.99 15.47
C ILE A 30 -11.44 -4.23 14.21
N LEU A 31 -11.03 -4.95 13.16
CA LEU A 31 -10.81 -4.40 11.83
C LEU A 31 -12.11 -4.55 11.04
N PHE A 32 -12.97 -3.53 11.13
CA PHE A 32 -14.29 -3.53 10.52
C PHE A 32 -14.31 -2.75 9.20
N ASP A 33 -15.26 -3.08 8.34
CA ASP A 33 -15.57 -2.34 7.12
C ASP A 33 -16.24 -0.99 7.47
N PRO A 34 -15.60 0.15 7.18
CA PRO A 34 -16.12 1.47 7.52
C PRO A 34 -17.34 1.87 6.65
N ASP A 35 -17.56 1.19 5.53
CA ASP A 35 -18.66 1.50 4.60
C ASP A 35 -19.90 0.65 4.87
N ALA A 36 -19.78 -0.42 5.67
CA ALA A 36 -20.89 -1.30 6.02
C ALA A 36 -21.88 -0.69 7.01
N ASP A 37 -23.16 -1.02 6.87
CA ASP A 37 -24.21 -0.63 7.83
C ASP A 37 -24.19 -1.48 9.10
N THR A 38 -23.64 -2.70 9.02
CA THR A 38 -23.48 -3.61 10.15
C THR A 38 -22.03 -3.99 10.36
N PRO A 39 -21.58 -4.26 11.60
CA PRO A 39 -20.21 -4.69 11.87
C PRO A 39 -19.86 -5.96 11.10
N GLN A 40 -18.97 -5.82 10.12
CA GLN A 40 -18.43 -6.91 9.34
C GLN A 40 -16.92 -6.70 9.17
N PRO A 41 -16.12 -7.78 9.07
CA PRO A 41 -14.69 -7.64 8.86
C PRO A 41 -14.38 -6.82 7.62
N ILE A 42 -13.27 -6.09 7.64
CA ILE A 42 -12.78 -5.43 6.43
C ILE A 42 -12.54 -6.46 5.32
N ASP A 43 -12.95 -6.10 4.10
CA ASP A 43 -12.77 -6.93 2.92
C ASP A 43 -11.28 -7.03 2.54
N GLU A 44 -10.81 -8.22 2.19
CA GLU A 44 -9.40 -8.46 1.86
C GLU A 44 -8.97 -7.67 0.62
N GLU A 45 -9.88 -7.53 -0.35
CA GLU A 45 -9.67 -6.73 -1.55
C GLU A 45 -9.56 -5.23 -1.22
N MET A 46 -10.34 -4.73 -0.26
CA MET A 46 -10.16 -3.38 0.29
C MET A 46 -8.79 -3.20 0.94
N VAL A 47 -8.37 -4.12 1.82
CA VAL A 47 -7.03 -4.06 2.46
C VAL A 47 -5.92 -4.06 1.42
N ARG A 48 -6.01 -4.94 0.40
CA ARG A 48 -5.03 -5.05 -0.68
C ARG A 48 -4.95 -3.76 -1.49
N ARG A 49 -6.09 -3.11 -1.77
CA ARG A 49 -6.14 -1.81 -2.46
C ARG A 49 -5.46 -0.71 -1.65
N GLU A 50 -5.80 -0.56 -0.38
CA GLU A 50 -5.19 0.44 0.51
C GLU A 50 -3.67 0.23 0.62
N MET A 51 -3.23 -1.03 0.74
CA MET A 51 -1.81 -1.36 0.75
C MET A 51 -1.11 -0.96 -0.56
N ASN A 52 -1.72 -1.24 -1.72
CA ASN A 52 -1.18 -0.85 -3.01
C ASN A 52 -1.05 0.67 -3.15
N GLU A 53 -2.04 1.44 -2.69
CA GLU A 53 -1.96 2.91 -2.72
C GLU A 53 -0.88 3.44 -1.77
N ALA A 54 -0.72 2.85 -0.58
CA ALA A 54 0.37 3.19 0.32
C ALA A 54 1.75 2.89 -0.30
N MET A 55 1.92 1.74 -0.95
CA MET A 55 3.16 1.38 -1.65
C MET A 55 3.49 2.36 -2.79
N LYS A 56 2.49 2.74 -3.59
CA LYS A 56 2.66 3.76 -4.65
C LYS A 56 3.04 5.11 -4.06
N ALA A 57 2.36 5.55 -3.00
CA ALA A 57 2.65 6.82 -2.33
C ALA A 57 4.06 6.84 -1.72
N ALA A 58 4.58 5.68 -1.28
CA ALA A 58 5.95 5.50 -0.82
C ALA A 58 6.99 5.44 -1.95
N GLY A 59 6.58 5.51 -3.22
CA GLY A 59 7.48 5.43 -4.38
C GLY A 59 8.03 4.03 -4.65
N ILE A 60 7.35 2.98 -4.17
CA ILE A 60 7.72 1.61 -4.48
C ILE A 60 7.42 1.34 -5.97
N ARG A 61 8.37 0.70 -6.65
CA ARG A 61 8.28 0.43 -8.09
C ARG A 61 7.14 -0.53 -8.43
N ASP A 62 6.49 -0.31 -9.56
CA ASP A 62 5.32 -1.08 -10.01
C ASP A 62 5.60 -2.59 -10.10
N GLU A 63 6.81 -3.01 -10.52
CA GLU A 63 7.17 -4.43 -10.60
C GLU A 63 7.22 -5.11 -9.24
N LEU A 64 7.56 -4.38 -8.17
CA LEU A 64 7.59 -4.89 -6.81
C LEU A 64 6.18 -4.97 -6.23
N ILE A 65 5.34 -3.96 -6.52
CA ILE A 65 3.92 -3.98 -6.17
C ILE A 65 3.21 -5.15 -6.88
N TYR A 66 3.53 -5.40 -8.15
CA TYR A 66 3.01 -6.55 -8.89
C TYR A 66 3.41 -7.88 -8.24
N ALA A 67 4.70 -8.05 -7.92
CA ALA A 67 5.21 -9.27 -7.29
C ALA A 67 4.59 -9.49 -5.89
N TYR A 68 4.41 -8.42 -5.11
CA TYR A 68 3.65 -8.48 -3.85
C TYR A 68 2.23 -8.97 -4.05
N ASN A 69 1.45 -8.38 -4.97
CA ASN A 69 0.06 -8.79 -5.21
C ASN A 69 -0.04 -10.25 -5.68
N LYS A 70 0.95 -10.72 -6.45
CA LYS A 70 0.94 -12.08 -7.00
C LYS A 70 1.35 -13.15 -5.99
N THR A 71 2.25 -12.81 -5.06
CA THR A 71 2.91 -13.81 -4.20
C THR A 71 2.61 -13.65 -2.71
N GLY A 72 2.11 -12.48 -2.29
CA GLY A 72 1.90 -12.13 -0.88
C GLY A 72 3.18 -11.73 -0.13
N TYR A 73 4.35 -11.83 -0.74
CA TYR A 73 5.61 -11.50 -0.09
C TYR A 73 5.97 -10.01 -0.22
N ILE A 74 6.44 -9.42 0.88
CA ILE A 74 7.10 -8.12 0.89
C ILE A 74 8.59 -8.40 1.09
N VAL A 75 9.38 -8.23 0.03
CA VAL A 75 10.82 -8.52 0.05
C VAL A 75 11.60 -7.21 0.18
N THR A 76 12.41 -7.11 1.22
CA THR A 76 13.31 -5.99 1.52
C THR A 76 14.71 -6.50 1.83
N SER A 77 15.72 -5.62 1.77
CA SER A 77 17.08 -5.99 2.17
C SER A 77 17.16 -6.48 3.62
N GLU A 78 16.26 -6.01 4.48
CA GLU A 78 16.21 -6.36 5.90
C GLU A 78 15.56 -7.73 6.15
N ASN A 79 14.63 -8.19 5.31
CA ASN A 79 13.86 -9.41 5.57
C ASN A 79 14.08 -10.54 4.54
N GLN A 80 14.78 -10.29 3.44
CA GLN A 80 14.98 -11.26 2.36
C GLN A 80 15.56 -12.60 2.83
N HIS A 81 16.35 -12.58 3.91
CA HIS A 81 16.95 -13.76 4.51
C HIS A 81 15.97 -14.63 5.32
N LEU A 82 14.78 -14.10 5.62
CA LEU A 82 13.68 -14.80 6.30
C LEU A 82 12.68 -15.40 5.30
N ILE A 83 12.79 -15.04 4.03
CA ILE A 83 11.88 -15.54 2.99
C ILE A 83 12.33 -16.94 2.56
N PRO A 84 11.42 -17.93 2.56
CA PRO A 84 11.70 -19.25 2.01
C PRO A 84 12.20 -19.17 0.56
N GLU A 85 13.08 -20.08 0.16
CA GLU A 85 13.71 -20.06 -1.17
C GLU A 85 12.69 -20.11 -2.31
N ASP A 86 11.63 -20.91 -2.16
CA ASP A 86 10.52 -21.00 -3.11
C ASP A 86 9.73 -19.70 -3.19
N GLY A 87 9.50 -19.02 -2.05
CA GLY A 87 8.87 -17.70 -1.99
C GLY A 87 9.72 -16.61 -2.66
N ALA A 88 11.03 -16.59 -2.40
CA ALA A 88 11.95 -15.65 -3.01
C ALA A 88 12.02 -15.85 -4.53
N ARG A 89 12.05 -17.10 -4.99
CA ARG A 89 12.00 -17.43 -6.42
C ARG A 89 10.68 -16.99 -7.05
N ALA A 90 9.53 -17.30 -6.43
CA ALA A 90 8.23 -16.89 -6.95
C ALA A 90 8.10 -15.37 -7.07
N PHE A 91 8.65 -14.62 -6.10
CA PHE A 91 8.69 -13.16 -6.14
C PHE A 91 9.53 -12.66 -7.33
N GLN A 92 10.74 -13.21 -7.52
CA GLN A 92 11.60 -12.82 -8.63
C GLN A 92 10.99 -13.16 -9.99
N GLU A 93 10.35 -14.33 -10.12
CA GLU A 93 9.63 -14.72 -11.35
C GLU A 93 8.50 -13.74 -11.68
N ALA A 94 7.77 -13.26 -10.67
CA ALA A 94 6.72 -12.26 -10.84
C ALA A 94 7.28 -10.90 -11.30
N VAL A 95 8.43 -10.48 -10.78
CA VAL A 95 9.14 -9.27 -11.24
C VAL A 95 9.55 -9.41 -12.71
N ASP A 96 10.15 -10.54 -13.08
CA ASP A 96 10.61 -10.79 -14.46
C ASP A 96 9.43 -10.86 -15.43
N GLU A 97 8.32 -11.44 -15.01
CA GLU A 97 7.06 -11.47 -15.76
C GLU A 97 6.54 -10.05 -16.03
N PHE A 98 6.50 -9.18 -15.02
CA PHE A 98 6.08 -7.80 -15.19
C PHE A 98 6.95 -7.06 -16.22
N LYS A 99 8.28 -7.22 -16.11
CA LYS A 99 9.24 -6.62 -17.06
C LYS A 99 9.04 -7.12 -18.49
N LYS A 100 8.68 -8.39 -18.69
CA LYS A 100 8.35 -8.94 -20.02
C LYS A 100 7.05 -8.34 -20.58
N MET A 101 6.04 -8.13 -19.74
CA MET A 101 4.74 -7.59 -20.17
C MET A 101 4.80 -6.10 -20.51
N PHE A 102 5.57 -5.31 -19.75
CA PHE A 102 5.52 -3.85 -19.82
C PHE A 102 6.82 -3.20 -20.28
N GLY A 103 7.84 -4.00 -20.61
CA GLY A 103 9.21 -3.55 -20.87
C GLY A 103 9.93 -3.15 -19.57
N ASP A 104 11.23 -2.90 -19.66
CA ASP A 104 11.94 -2.21 -18.59
C ASP A 104 11.45 -0.76 -18.61
N ARG A 105 10.43 -0.44 -17.78
CA ARG A 105 9.97 0.94 -17.59
C ARG A 105 11.00 1.70 -16.77
N ASP A 106 12.19 1.87 -17.32
CA ASP A 106 13.33 2.53 -16.69
C ASP A 106 13.21 4.07 -16.75
N THR A 107 12.00 4.60 -16.57
CA THR A 107 11.75 6.06 -16.57
C THR A 107 10.76 6.48 -15.48
N TYR A 108 11.03 6.12 -14.23
CA TYR A 108 10.44 6.81 -13.07
C TYR A 108 11.42 7.86 -12.53
N ASP A 109 11.39 9.04 -13.16
CA ASP A 109 11.91 10.28 -12.57
C ASP A 109 10.82 10.84 -11.65
N HIS A 110 10.87 10.53 -10.34
CA HIS A 110 9.96 11.07 -9.33
C HIS A 110 10.02 12.62 -9.23
N ASN A 111 11.01 13.29 -9.85
CA ASN A 111 11.14 14.74 -9.89
C ASN A 111 10.58 15.39 -11.17
N ARG A 112 9.99 14.62 -12.09
CA ARG A 112 9.35 15.18 -13.29
C ARG A 112 7.85 15.41 -13.13
N LEU A 113 7.45 15.97 -11.99
CA LEU A 113 6.25 16.79 -11.96
C LEU A 113 6.47 17.95 -12.94
N PRO A 114 5.58 18.24 -13.90
CA PRO A 114 5.66 19.51 -14.60
C PRO A 114 5.50 20.59 -13.53
N LEU A 115 6.58 21.32 -13.24
CA LEU A 115 6.53 22.53 -12.42
C LEU A 115 5.39 23.38 -12.98
N ARG A 116 4.29 23.47 -12.22
CA ARG A 116 3.19 24.37 -12.51
C ARG A 116 3.77 25.77 -12.68
N GLY A 117 3.68 26.28 -13.90
CA GLY A 117 3.61 27.71 -14.20
C GLY A 117 4.81 28.57 -13.78
N GLY A 118 5.97 28.39 -14.43
CA GLY A 118 7.00 29.42 -14.50
C GLY A 118 7.03 30.05 -15.89
N THR A 119 6.29 31.14 -16.10
CA THR A 119 6.32 31.90 -17.35
C THR A 119 7.72 32.45 -17.62
N ARG A 120 8.49 31.81 -18.53
CA ARG A 120 9.64 32.47 -19.14
C ARG A 120 9.13 33.54 -20.10
N ARG A 121 9.04 34.79 -19.63
CA ARG A 121 8.95 35.94 -20.54
C ARG A 121 10.25 35.99 -21.35
N ARG A 122 10.15 35.74 -22.66
CA ARG A 122 11.14 36.20 -23.65
C ARG A 122 11.18 37.72 -23.59
N GLY A 123 12.30 38.30 -23.18
CA GLY A 123 12.67 39.68 -23.52
C GLY A 123 13.36 39.68 -24.90
N PRO A 124 13.17 40.72 -25.73
CA PRO A 124 13.57 40.68 -27.13
C PRO A 124 15.08 40.87 -27.31
N SER A 125 15.56 40.27 -28.39
CA SER A 125 16.90 40.37 -28.97
C SER A 125 17.33 41.81 -29.25
N LYS A 126 18.64 42.07 -29.14
CA LYS A 126 19.28 43.23 -29.80
C LYS A 126 19.46 42.94 -31.28
#